data_AF-A0A395M6X6-F1
#
_entry.id   AF-A0A395M6X6-F1
#
_cell.length_a   1.000
_cell.length_b   1.000
_cell.length_c   1.000
_cell.angle_alpha   90.00
_cell.angle_beta   90.00
_cell.angle_gamma   90.00
#
_symmetry.space_group_name_H-M   'P 1'
#
loop_
_entity.id
_entity.type
_entity.pdbx_description
1 polymer ?
#
loop_
_entity_poly.entity_id
_entity_poly.type
_entity_poly.pdbx_seq_one_letter_code
_entity_poly.pdbx_strand_id
1 'polypeptide(L)'
;MLLTISSNQAAEPFHPGDRPNALVLRSINLKINKGRYVAFVGTSGCGKSTVIAMPERFYDLVRGHPVLDGKNLDKMNLRAVREEVALVQQEPKVYPGTIRKNIAMGASNQYASSVSEDNIIRACRSANA
;
A
#
# COMPACT_ATOMS: atom_id res chain seq x y z
N MET A 1 -9.40 8.39 1.10
CA MET A 1 -8.01 8.66 0.72
C MET A 1 -7.94 9.64 -0.44
N LEU A 2 -7.65 10.90 -0.12
CA LEU A 2 -6.98 11.84 -1.00
C LEU A 2 -5.47 11.64 -0.83
N LEU A 3 -4.78 11.21 -1.89
CA LEU A 3 -3.33 11.05 -1.90
C LEU A 3 -2.72 12.10 -2.82
N THR A 4 -1.79 12.91 -2.29
CA THR A 4 -0.97 13.80 -3.11
C THR A 4 0.49 13.42 -2.97
N ILE A 5 1.14 13.15 -4.09
CA ILE A 5 2.58 12.92 -4.18
C ILE A 5 3.13 14.08 -5.00
N SER A 6 3.97 14.91 -4.41
CA SER A 6 4.71 15.96 -5.11
C SER A 6 6.18 15.72 -4.81
N SER A 7 6.89 15.15 -5.77
CA SER A 7 8.29 14.74 -5.58
C SER A 7 9.10 15.10 -6.81
N ASN A 8 10.25 15.74 -6.62
CA ASN A 8 11.20 16.00 -7.71
C ASN A 8 12.13 14.81 -7.99
N GLN A 9 12.23 13.81 -7.11
CA GLN A 9 12.96 12.53 -7.29
C GLN A 9 12.42 11.52 -6.25
N ALA A 10 12.05 10.30 -6.66
CA ALA A 10 11.29 9.37 -5.82
C ALA A 10 11.86 7.94 -5.76
N ALA A 11 11.80 7.41 -4.53
CA ALA A 11 12.04 6.05 -4.03
C ALA A 11 13.36 5.35 -4.44
N GLU A 12 14.11 4.93 -3.43
CA GLU A 12 15.23 4.00 -3.58
C GLU A 12 14.73 2.57 -3.90
N PRO A 13 15.52 1.75 -4.62
CA PRO A 13 15.10 0.43 -5.06
C PRO A 13 14.91 -0.59 -3.92
N PHE A 14 14.07 -1.61 -4.17
CA PHE A 14 13.75 -2.73 -3.25
C PHE A 14 14.97 -3.51 -2.75
N HIS A 15 16.04 -3.56 -3.53
CA HIS A 15 17.30 -4.22 -3.17
C HIS A 15 18.46 -3.21 -3.22
N PRO A 16 19.05 -2.85 -2.06
CA PRO A 16 20.23 -1.97 -1.99
C PRO A 16 21.42 -2.49 -2.80
N GLY A 17 21.51 -3.81 -2.99
CA GLY A 17 22.61 -4.47 -3.71
C GLY A 17 22.51 -4.41 -5.23
N ASP A 18 21.33 -4.20 -5.81
CA ASP A 18 21.18 -4.30 -7.26
C ASP A 18 21.60 -3.02 -7.97
N ARG A 19 21.23 -1.85 -7.44
CA ARG A 19 21.58 -0.51 -7.98
C ARG A 19 21.42 0.61 -6.93
N PRO A 20 22.40 0.83 -6.04
CA PRO A 20 22.28 1.79 -4.94
C PRO A 20 22.02 3.26 -5.37
N ASN A 21 22.18 3.60 -6.66
CA ASN A 21 21.96 4.95 -7.20
C ASN A 21 20.87 5.04 -8.30
N ALA A 22 20.11 3.97 -8.54
CA ALA A 22 19.05 4.01 -9.55
C ALA A 22 17.72 4.50 -8.94
N LEU A 23 17.44 5.80 -9.10
CA LEU A 23 16.11 6.35 -8.85
C LEU A 23 15.10 5.67 -9.77
N VAL A 24 14.13 4.97 -9.18
CA VAL A 24 13.07 4.25 -9.90
C VAL A 24 11.98 5.21 -10.36
N LEU A 25 11.66 6.21 -9.54
CA LEU A 25 10.63 7.21 -9.85
C LEU A 25 11.28 8.60 -9.97
N ARG A 26 10.90 9.37 -10.99
CA ARG A 26 11.48 10.70 -11.25
C ARG A 26 10.36 11.70 -11.47
N SER A 27 10.40 12.79 -10.69
CA SER A 27 9.52 13.95 -10.84
C SER A 27 8.02 13.62 -10.95
N ILE A 28 7.50 12.78 -10.06
CA ILE A 28 6.09 12.39 -10.07
C ILE A 28 5.26 13.40 -9.27
N ASN A 29 4.25 13.96 -9.94
CA ASN A 29 3.21 14.77 -9.34
C ASN A 29 1.85 14.10 -9.57
N LEU A 30 1.26 13.55 -8.51
CA LEU A 30 0.02 12.79 -8.58
C LEU A 30 -0.93 13.26 -7.50
N LYS A 31 -2.20 13.45 -7.87
CA LYS A 31 -3.30 13.72 -6.93
C LYS A 31 -4.45 12.76 -7.19
N ILE A 32 -4.69 11.84 -6.26
CA ILE A 32 -5.80 10.87 -6.31
C ILE A 32 -6.88 11.35 -5.35
N ASN A 33 -8.05 11.75 -5.87
CA ASN A 33 -9.17 12.18 -5.03
C ASN A 33 -9.93 10.99 -4.42
N LYS A 34 -10.54 11.19 -3.25
CA LYS A 34 -11.36 10.17 -2.58
C LYS A 34 -12.47 9.65 -3.51
N GLY A 35 -12.66 8.33 -3.51
CA GLY A 35 -13.70 7.67 -4.33
C GLY A 35 -13.35 7.52 -5.81
N ARG A 36 -12.11 7.81 -6.21
CA ARG A 36 -11.64 7.59 -7.58
C ARG A 36 -10.83 6.30 -7.69
N TYR A 37 -11.04 5.61 -8.80
CA TYR A 37 -10.19 4.52 -9.26
C TYR A 37 -9.12 5.11 -10.18
N VAL A 38 -7.85 4.76 -9.94
CA VAL A 38 -6.70 5.21 -10.74
C VAL A 38 -5.93 3.99 -11.19
N ALA A 39 -5.63 3.91 -12.49
CA ALA A 39 -4.84 2.85 -13.07
C ALA A 39 -3.45 3.38 -13.48
N PHE A 40 -2.41 2.63 -13.16
CA PHE A 40 -1.04 2.89 -13.63
C PHE A 40 -0.69 1.91 -14.75
N VAL A 41 -0.42 2.43 -15.94
CA VAL A 41 -0.09 1.63 -17.12
C VAL A 41 1.31 1.99 -17.60
N GLY A 42 2.08 0.98 -18.00
CA GLY A 42 3.44 1.15 -18.48
C GLY A 42 4.21 -0.16 -18.54
N THR A 43 5.37 -0.15 -19.17
CA THR A 43 6.24 -1.33 -19.36
C THR A 43 6.68 -1.95 -18.04
N SER A 44 7.08 -3.23 -18.06
CA SER A 44 7.66 -3.87 -16.88
C SER A 44 8.90 -3.09 -16.39
N GLY A 45 9.05 -2.93 -15.09
CA GLY A 45 10.18 -2.19 -14.49
C GLY A 45 10.06 -0.66 -14.49
N CYS A 46 8.99 -0.05 -15.04
CA CYS A 46 8.84 1.42 -15.04
C CYS A 46 8.45 2.04 -13.68
N GLY A 47 8.38 1.25 -12.61
CA GLY A 47 8.11 1.74 -11.25
C GLY A 47 6.65 1.73 -10.80
N LYS A 48 5.73 1.08 -11.52
CA LYS A 48 4.30 0.99 -11.11
C LYS A 48 4.12 0.48 -9.68
N SER A 49 4.74 -0.65 -9.34
CA SER A 49 4.67 -1.23 -8.00
C SER A 49 5.33 -0.32 -6.96
N THR A 50 6.37 0.42 -7.34
CA THR A 50 7.04 1.40 -6.47
C THR A 50 6.10 2.56 -6.13
N VAL A 51 5.29 3.04 -7.08
CA VAL A 51 4.26 4.07 -6.81
C VAL A 51 3.21 3.56 -5.82
N ILE A 52 2.80 2.30 -5.93
CA ILE A 52 1.81 1.68 -5.02
C ILE A 52 2.40 1.46 -3.62
N ALA A 53 3.66 1.05 -3.52
CA ALA A 53 4.35 0.77 -2.25
C ALA A 53 4.67 2.03 -1.42
N MET A 54 4.67 3.21 -2.03
CA MET A 54 5.04 4.46 -1.36
C MET A 54 3.96 4.94 -0.36
N PRO A 55 2.66 4.96 -0.68
CA PRO A 55 1.58 5.18 0.31
C PRO A 55 1.59 4.22 1.50
N GLU A 56 2.08 2.99 1.30
CA GLU A 56 2.21 1.97 2.36
C GLU A 56 3.42 2.20 3.28
N ARG A 57 4.23 3.21 2.95
CA ARG A 57 5.49 3.55 3.60
C ARG A 57 6.44 2.34 3.65
N PHE A 58 6.51 1.57 2.57
CA PHE A 58 7.62 0.63 2.34
C PHE A 58 8.88 1.35 1.84
N TYR A 59 8.72 2.55 1.29
CA TYR A 59 9.80 3.45 0.91
C TYR A 59 9.49 4.85 1.37
N ASP A 60 10.52 5.54 1.86
CA ASP A 60 10.47 6.98 2.06
C ASP A 60 10.86 7.70 0.76
N LEU A 61 10.32 8.89 0.57
CA LEU A 61 10.71 9.75 -0.54
C LEU A 61 12.06 10.40 -0.25
N VAL A 62 12.99 10.32 -1.21
CA VAL A 62 14.26 11.05 -1.15
C VAL A 62 14.03 12.56 -1.15
N ARG A 63 13.03 13.04 -1.91
CA ARG A 63 12.59 14.45 -1.93
C ARG A 63 11.07 14.56 -2.14
N GLY A 64 10.49 15.56 -1.48
CA GLY A 64 9.04 15.80 -1.47
C GLY A 64 8.37 15.11 -0.29
N HIS A 65 7.07 15.38 -0.11
CA HIS A 65 6.29 14.80 0.99
C HIS A 65 4.98 14.22 0.44
N PRO A 66 4.66 12.95 0.73
CA PRO A 66 3.34 12.43 0.47
C PRO A 66 2.35 13.05 1.45
N VAL A 67 1.17 13.37 0.96
CA VAL A 67 0.06 13.87 1.77
C VAL A 67 -1.11 12.91 1.66
N LEU A 68 -1.56 12.39 2.80
CA LEU A 68 -2.74 11.55 2.92
C LEU A 68 -3.82 12.33 3.69
N ASP A 69 -4.96 12.60 3.04
CA ASP A 69 -6.08 13.33 3.61
C ASP A 69 -5.66 14.66 4.28
N GLY A 70 -4.77 15.40 3.63
CA GLY A 70 -4.26 16.70 4.08
C GLY A 70 -3.14 16.64 5.13
N LYS A 71 -2.72 15.44 5.55
CA LYS A 71 -1.66 15.24 6.55
C LYS A 71 -0.40 14.67 5.89
N ASN A 72 0.78 15.14 6.30
CA ASN A 72 2.05 14.60 5.81
C ASN A 72 2.19 13.14 6.26
N LEU A 73 2.25 12.23 5.30
CA LEU A 73 2.28 10.79 5.52
C LEU A 73 3.51 10.38 6.36
N ASP A 74 4.64 11.04 6.12
CA ASP A 74 5.91 10.79 6.82
C ASP A 74 5.81 11.03 8.33
N LYS A 75 4.92 11.96 8.75
CA LYS A 75 4.69 12.34 10.15
C LYS A 75 3.60 11.54 10.83
N MET A 76 2.85 10.73 10.08
CA MET A 76 1.75 9.93 10.63
C MET A 76 2.29 8.66 11.30
N ASN A 77 1.55 8.14 12.27
CA ASN A 77 1.87 6.84 12.86
C ASN A 77 1.74 5.73 11.79
N LEU A 78 2.78 4.91 11.65
CA LEU A 78 2.84 3.88 10.61
C LEU A 78 1.72 2.84 10.74
N ARG A 79 1.35 2.43 11.96
CA ARG A 79 0.24 1.50 12.19
C ARG A 79 -1.07 2.13 11.74
N ALA A 80 -1.34 3.38 12.12
CA ALA A 80 -2.57 4.07 11.73
C ALA A 80 -2.70 4.22 10.21
N VAL A 81 -1.58 4.50 9.50
CA VAL A 81 -1.58 4.54 8.02
C VAL A 81 -1.96 3.17 7.45
N ARG A 82 -1.37 2.09 7.96
CA ARG A 82 -1.61 0.73 7.47
C ARG A 82 -2.98 0.17 7.85
N GLU A 83 -3.67 0.75 8.82
CA GLU A 83 -5.06 0.43 9.14
C GLU A 83 -6.05 1.03 8.12
N GLU A 84 -5.64 2.09 7.40
CA GLU A 84 -6.45 2.79 6.39
C GLU A 84 -6.16 2.33 4.95
N VAL A 85 -5.16 1.46 4.76
CA VAL A 85 -4.70 1.01 3.44
C VAL A 85 -4.74 -0.52 3.36
N ALA A 86 -5.37 -1.04 2.31
CA ALA A 86 -5.34 -2.45 1.97
C ALA A 86 -4.51 -2.67 0.70
N LEU A 87 -3.62 -3.67 0.71
CA LEU A 87 -2.82 -4.09 -0.44
C LEU A 87 -3.22 -5.51 -0.85
N VAL A 88 -3.46 -5.69 -2.15
CA VAL A 88 -3.52 -7.00 -2.79
C VAL A 88 -2.27 -7.16 -3.65
N GLN A 89 -1.40 -8.07 -3.26
CA GLN A 89 -0.15 -8.33 -3.99
C GLN A 89 -0.42 -9.15 -5.25
N GLN A 90 0.42 -8.96 -6.28
CA GLN A 90 0.39 -9.78 -7.49
C GLN A 90 0.59 -11.26 -7.17
N GLU A 91 1.48 -11.58 -6.23
CA GLU A 91 1.68 -12.91 -5.66
C GLU A 91 1.36 -12.84 -4.15
N PRO A 92 0.11 -13.09 -3.75
CA PRO A 92 -0.29 -12.98 -2.35
C PRO A 92 0.30 -14.11 -1.51
N LYS A 93 0.89 -13.75 -0.36
CA LYS A 93 1.43 -14.73 0.58
C LYS A 93 0.34 -15.30 1.48
N VAL A 94 0.18 -16.61 1.47
CA VAL A 94 -0.66 -17.34 2.44
C VAL A 94 0.24 -17.91 3.54
N TYR A 95 -0.11 -17.65 4.79
CA TYR A 95 0.65 -18.11 5.95
C TYR A 95 0.22 -19.51 6.39
N PRO A 96 1.14 -20.32 6.96
CA PRO A 96 0.79 -21.61 7.54
C PRO A 96 -0.34 -21.49 8.58
N GLY A 97 -1.39 -22.27 8.39
CA GLY A 97 -2.59 -22.25 9.23
C GLY A 97 -3.86 -22.47 8.44
N THR A 98 -5.00 -22.16 9.04
CA THR A 98 -6.30 -22.31 8.37
C THR A 98 -6.58 -21.12 7.45
N ILE A 99 -7.44 -21.34 6.45
CA ILE A 99 -7.96 -20.27 5.58
C ILE A 99 -8.63 -19.19 6.43
N ARG A 100 -9.45 -19.59 7.42
CA ARG A 100 -10.08 -18.68 8.38
C ARG A 100 -9.05 -17.76 9.05
N LYS A 101 -7.93 -18.32 9.53
CA LYS A 101 -6.87 -17.54 10.18
C LYS A 101 -6.25 -16.53 9.21
N ASN A 102 -6.02 -16.93 7.97
CA ASN A 102 -5.52 -16.03 6.92
C ASN A 102 -6.47 -14.87 6.62
N ILE A 103 -7.79 -15.13 6.57
CA ILE A 103 -8.79 -14.08 6.37
C ILE A 103 -8.89 -13.17 7.61
N ALA A 104 -8.94 -13.75 8.81
CA ALA A 104 -9.06 -13.01 10.06
C ALA A 104 -7.87 -12.08 10.34
N MET A 105 -6.69 -12.38 9.80
CA MET A 105 -5.51 -11.50 9.88
C MET A 105 -5.72 -10.14 9.19
N GLY A 106 -6.66 -10.03 8.25
CA GLY A 106 -7.02 -8.76 7.62
C GLY A 106 -7.88 -7.86 8.51
N ALA A 107 -8.54 -8.40 9.54
CA ALA A 107 -9.19 -7.59 10.56
C ALA A 107 -8.10 -6.93 11.42
N SER A 108 -8.33 -5.70 11.91
CA SER A 108 -7.29 -4.96 12.62
C SER A 108 -6.65 -5.82 13.71
N ASN A 109 -5.33 -5.65 13.86
CA ASN A 109 -4.44 -6.59 14.55
C ASN A 109 -4.81 -6.87 16.02
N GLN A 110 -5.77 -6.13 16.58
CA GLN A 110 -6.29 -6.28 17.95
C GLN A 110 -7.43 -7.30 18.06
N TYR A 111 -8.03 -7.73 16.95
CA TYR A 111 -9.28 -8.51 16.95
C TYR A 111 -9.25 -9.79 16.12
N ALA A 112 -8.09 -10.24 15.62
CA ALA A 112 -8.00 -11.42 14.76
C ALA A 112 -8.58 -12.71 15.40
N SER A 113 -8.52 -12.84 16.73
CA SER A 113 -9.12 -13.94 17.49
C SER A 113 -10.61 -13.77 17.79
N SER A 114 -11.14 -12.55 17.66
CA SER A 114 -12.54 -12.21 17.96
C SER A 114 -13.40 -11.99 16.71
N VAL A 115 -12.87 -12.26 15.51
CA VAL A 115 -13.65 -12.15 14.26
C VAL A 115 -14.69 -13.26 14.21
N SER A 116 -15.97 -12.87 14.18
CA SER A 116 -17.10 -13.80 14.05
C SER A 116 -17.10 -14.51 12.69
N GLU A 117 -17.69 -15.70 12.65
CA GLU A 117 -17.82 -16.46 11.40
C GLU A 117 -18.64 -15.71 10.35
N ASP A 118 -19.68 -15.01 10.77
CA ASP A 118 -20.50 -14.21 9.84
C ASP A 118 -19.69 -13.13 9.14
N ASN A 119 -18.73 -12.51 9.84
CA ASN A 119 -17.83 -11.51 9.24
C ASN A 119 -16.85 -12.15 8.25
N ILE A 120 -16.32 -13.34 8.55
CA ILE A 120 -15.45 -14.09 7.64
C ILE A 120 -16.23 -14.46 6.36
N ILE A 121 -17.43 -15.03 6.50
CA ILE A 121 -18.27 -15.41 5.36
C ILE A 121 -18.65 -14.19 4.54
N ARG A 122 -19.00 -13.07 5.18
CA ARG A 122 -19.32 -11.81 4.50
C ARG A 122 -18.13 -11.31 3.69
N ALA A 123 -16.92 -11.30 4.26
CA ALA A 123 -15.72 -10.89 3.56
C ALA A 123 -15.45 -11.76 2.31
N CYS A 124 -15.59 -13.08 2.43
CA CYS A 124 -15.45 -13.99 1.29
C CYS A 124 -16.48 -13.73 0.18
N ARG A 125 -17.75 -13.48 0.54
CA ARG A 125 -18.80 -13.17 -0.44
C ARG A 125 -18.54 -11.84 -1.16
N SER A 126 -18.11 -10.82 -0.43
CA SER A 126 -17.78 -9.50 -1.02
C SER A 126 -16.57 -9.56 -1.95
N ALA A 127 -15.60 -10.44 -1.71
CA ALA A 127 -14.42 -10.59 -2.56
C ALA A 127 -14.70 -11.33 -3.89
N ASN A 128 -15.82 -12.06 -3.98
CA ASN A 128 -16.25 -12.79 -5.17
C ASN A 128 -17.25 -12.02 -6.05
N ALA A 129 -17.73 -10.86 -5.58
CA ALA A 129 -18.66 -10.01 -6.30
C ALA A 129 -17.93 -9.06 -7.24
#